data_AF-B7K3X6-F1
#
_entry.id   AF-B7K3X6-F1
#
_cell.length_a   1.000
_cell.length_b   1.000
_cell.length_c   1.000
_cell.angle_alpha   90.00
_cell.angle_beta   90.00
_cell.angle_gamma   90.00
#
_symmetry.space_group_name_H-M   'P 1'
#
loop_
_entity.id
_entity.type
_entity.pdbx_description
1 polymer ?
#
loop_
_entity_poly.entity_id
_entity_poly.type
_entity_poly.pdbx_seq_one_letter_code
_entity_poly.pdbx_strand_id
1 'polypeptide(L)'
;MDSVFQAHSGFQDNLTHNSKKDEKGINKASLETPIFCVKCGALLPRPWVKDSNGYRLMKGYKSTYKRMSWDSPASTLTRNLSYTCSDKKLHSSQNRVLSLYEAMKLHTISNYHFCWRRADGKKVSDKLIREIIGESIPPAGLEKIFEFLVNLLENTRPDS
;
A
#
# COMPACT_ATOMS: atom_id res chain seq x y z
N MET A 1 -27.72 37.49 10.16
CA MET A 1 -28.54 36.74 9.21
C MET A 1 -27.80 35.48 8.78
N ASP A 2 -27.90 34.30 9.37
CA ASP A 2 -28.23 33.84 10.72
C ASP A 2 -27.52 32.49 10.80
N SER A 3 -26.48 32.39 11.64
CA SER A 3 -25.80 31.11 11.86
C SER A 3 -26.61 30.29 12.86
N VAL A 4 -27.67 29.65 12.37
CA VAL A 4 -28.39 28.63 13.13
C VAL A 4 -27.47 27.43 13.28
N PHE A 5 -26.64 27.41 14.32
CA PHE A 5 -26.07 26.17 14.84
C PHE A 5 -27.22 25.38 15.47
N GLN A 6 -27.92 24.63 14.63
CA GLN A 6 -29.03 23.78 15.06
C GLN A 6 -28.46 22.66 15.94
N ALA A 7 -28.90 22.59 17.19
CA ALA A 7 -28.46 21.59 18.15
C ALA A 7 -28.67 20.18 17.58
N HIS A 8 -27.61 19.40 17.49
CA HIS A 8 -27.70 18.04 16.98
C HIS A 8 -28.44 17.15 17.97
N SER A 9 -29.53 16.53 17.54
CA SER A 9 -30.44 15.72 18.37
C SER A 9 -29.89 14.34 18.76
N GLY A 10 -28.57 14.09 18.64
CA GLY A 10 -27.94 12.81 18.99
C GLY A 10 -28.38 11.60 18.16
N PHE A 11 -28.88 11.81 16.94
CA PHE A 11 -29.39 10.74 16.08
C PHE A 11 -28.26 9.81 15.57
N GLN A 12 -28.31 8.53 15.92
CA GLN A 12 -27.22 7.57 15.66
C GLN A 12 -27.35 6.79 14.34
N ASP A 13 -28.53 6.75 13.71
CA ASP A 13 -28.75 5.95 12.49
C ASP A 13 -28.34 6.67 11.19
N ASN A 14 -27.46 7.67 11.28
CA ASN A 14 -26.87 8.29 10.10
C ASN A 14 -25.93 7.30 9.40
N LEU A 15 -26.12 7.12 8.09
CA LEU A 15 -25.32 6.20 7.27
C LEU A 15 -23.81 6.44 7.49
N THR A 16 -23.09 5.39 7.88
CA THR A 16 -21.66 5.46 8.23
C THR A 16 -20.76 5.39 7.00
N HIS A 17 -19.51 5.82 7.15
CA HIS A 17 -18.55 5.76 6.06
C HIS A 17 -18.28 4.30 5.68
N ASN A 18 -18.50 3.95 4.41
CA ASN A 18 -18.24 2.61 3.89
C ASN A 18 -17.21 2.65 2.75
N SER A 19 -16.69 1.50 2.35
CA SER A 19 -15.78 1.40 1.21
C SER A 19 -16.27 0.29 0.30
N LYS A 20 -16.82 0.67 -0.86
CA LYS A 20 -17.23 -0.29 -1.88
C LYS A 20 -16.07 -0.51 -2.87
N LYS A 21 -15.92 -1.75 -3.34
CA LYS A 21 -15.13 -2.09 -4.52
C LYS A 21 -16.05 -1.94 -5.73
N ASP A 22 -15.55 -1.31 -6.79
CA ASP A 22 -16.22 -1.27 -8.08
C ASP A 22 -16.17 -2.64 -8.76
N GLU A 23 -16.93 -2.87 -9.83
CA GLU A 23 -16.93 -4.12 -10.61
C GLU A 23 -15.53 -4.49 -11.14
N LYS A 24 -14.66 -3.47 -11.30
CA LYS A 24 -13.25 -3.61 -11.70
C LYS A 24 -12.30 -3.86 -10.52
N GLY A 25 -12.80 -4.13 -9.32
CA GLY A 25 -12.00 -4.39 -8.11
C GLY A 25 -11.34 -3.17 -7.47
N ILE A 26 -11.59 -1.96 -8.01
CA ILE A 26 -11.00 -0.70 -7.52
C ILE A 26 -11.77 -0.21 -6.27
N ASN A 27 -11.06 0.10 -5.19
CA ASN A 27 -11.67 0.65 -3.98
C ASN A 27 -12.04 2.13 -4.18
N LYS A 28 -13.33 2.46 -4.32
CA LYS A 28 -13.81 3.85 -4.44
C LYS A 28 -14.35 4.38 -3.11
N ALA A 29 -14.00 5.63 -2.75
CA ALA A 29 -14.51 6.29 -1.55
C ALA A 29 -16.04 6.40 -1.64
N SER A 30 -16.75 6.16 -0.54
CA SER A 30 -18.20 6.23 -0.54
C SER A 30 -18.63 7.68 -0.71
N LEU A 31 -19.34 7.95 -1.81
CA LEU A 31 -19.99 9.24 -2.05
C LEU A 31 -21.34 9.34 -1.31
N GLU A 32 -21.87 8.19 -0.85
CA GLU A 32 -23.17 8.04 -0.20
C GLU A 32 -23.19 8.47 1.27
N THR A 33 -22.03 8.78 1.86
CA THR A 33 -21.92 9.13 3.27
C THR A 33 -22.43 10.56 3.49
N PRO A 34 -23.54 10.77 4.23
CA PRO A 34 -24.12 12.10 4.39
C PRO A 34 -23.24 12.99 5.28
N ILE A 35 -23.13 14.28 4.93
CA ILE A 35 -22.41 15.31 5.72
C ILE A 35 -23.32 15.95 6.76
N PHE A 36 -24.61 16.01 6.44
CA PHE A 36 -25.65 16.55 7.30
C PHE A 36 -26.46 15.41 7.92
N CYS A 37 -27.00 15.63 9.11
CA CYS A 37 -27.90 14.70 9.76
C CYS A 37 -29.18 14.55 8.93
N VAL A 38 -29.56 13.31 8.60
CA VAL A 38 -30.79 13.03 7.81
C VAL A 38 -32.05 13.51 8.53
N LYS A 39 -32.03 13.54 9.86
CA LYS A 39 -33.18 13.92 10.70
C LYS A 39 -33.26 15.42 10.99
N CYS A 40 -32.14 16.06 11.31
CA CYS A 40 -32.13 17.44 11.84
C CYS A 40 -31.39 18.44 10.96
N GLY A 41 -30.83 18.03 9.80
CA GLY A 41 -30.11 18.92 8.88
C GLY A 41 -28.78 19.49 9.41
N ALA A 42 -28.46 19.30 10.71
CA ALA A 42 -27.25 19.79 11.32
C ALA A 42 -25.99 19.12 10.75
N LEU A 43 -24.89 19.88 10.68
CA LEU A 43 -23.60 19.39 10.22
C LEU A 43 -23.05 18.33 11.19
N LEU A 44 -22.72 17.14 10.67
CA LEU A 44 -22.17 16.05 11.49
C LEU A 44 -20.68 16.30 11.81
N PRO A 45 -20.15 15.79 12.93
CA PRO A 45 -18.74 15.88 13.31
C PRO A 45 -17.87 14.91 12.46
N ARG A 46 -17.88 15.10 11.14
CA ARG A 46 -17.13 14.31 10.16
C ARG A 46 -16.04 15.19 9.51
N PRO A 47 -14.90 14.63 9.08
CA PRO A 47 -13.90 15.42 8.35
C PRO A 47 -14.47 15.94 7.02
N TRP A 48 -14.62 17.26 6.89
CA TRP A 48 -15.13 17.93 5.70
C TRP A 48 -14.24 19.09 5.27
N VAL A 49 -14.39 19.50 4.02
CA VAL A 49 -13.76 20.69 3.42
C VAL A 49 -14.86 21.61 2.93
N LYS A 50 -14.75 22.91 3.21
CA LYS A 50 -15.66 23.93 2.67
C LYS A 50 -15.11 24.42 1.33
N ASP A 51 -15.91 24.34 0.29
CA ASP A 51 -15.63 24.86 -1.05
C ASP A 51 -16.67 25.92 -1.44
N SER A 52 -16.52 26.57 -2.59
CA SER A 52 -17.50 27.55 -3.12
C SER A 52 -18.92 26.98 -3.25
N ASN A 53 -19.04 25.68 -3.51
CA ASN A 53 -20.31 24.96 -3.67
C ASN A 53 -20.84 24.32 -2.36
N GLY A 54 -20.23 24.58 -1.21
CA GLY A 54 -20.68 24.08 0.09
C GLY A 54 -19.71 23.11 0.79
N TYR A 55 -20.24 22.27 1.67
CA TYR A 55 -19.45 21.31 2.46
C TYR A 55 -19.31 19.99 1.71
N ARG A 56 -18.08 19.48 1.56
CA ARG A 56 -17.79 18.16 0.99
C ARG A 56 -17.03 17.29 1.98
N LEU A 57 -17.19 15.97 1.91
CA LEU A 57 -16.40 15.02 2.69
C LEU A 57 -14.92 15.09 2.27
N MET A 58 -14.03 15.03 3.25
CA MET A 58 -12.61 14.87 2.97
C MET A 58 -12.35 13.48 2.37
N LYS A 59 -11.72 13.42 1.20
CA LYS A 59 -11.32 12.15 0.58
C LYS A 59 -10.09 11.60 1.31
N GLY A 60 -10.27 10.56 2.11
CA GLY A 60 -9.15 9.83 2.71
C GLY A 60 -8.39 8.97 1.68
N TYR A 61 -7.07 8.89 1.82
CA TYR A 61 -6.27 7.93 1.06
C TYR A 61 -6.54 6.51 1.58
N LYS A 62 -7.11 5.66 0.73
CA LYS A 62 -7.44 4.27 1.10
C LYS A 62 -6.25 3.32 1.13
N SER A 63 -5.06 3.77 0.76
CA SER A 63 -3.87 2.93 0.60
C SER A 63 -2.88 3.03 1.76
N THR A 64 -3.05 4.00 2.66
CA THR A 64 -2.08 4.28 3.73
C THR A 64 -2.35 3.43 4.97
N TYR A 65 -1.28 3.12 5.72
CA TYR A 65 -1.32 2.40 7.00
C TYR A 65 -2.04 1.04 6.95
N LYS A 66 -2.07 0.39 5.77
CA LYS A 66 -2.70 -0.90 5.60
C LYS A 66 -1.75 -2.04 5.89
N ARG A 67 -2.31 -3.08 6.53
CA ARG A 67 -1.67 -4.39 6.68
C ARG A 67 -1.65 -5.12 5.34
N MET A 68 -0.60 -5.90 5.14
CA MET A 68 -0.56 -6.90 4.09
C MET A 68 -1.58 -7.99 4.39
N SER A 69 -2.16 -8.57 3.33
CA SER A 69 -3.01 -9.76 3.45
C SER A 69 -2.13 -10.99 3.36
N TRP A 70 -2.49 -12.07 4.05
CA TRP A 70 -1.82 -13.36 3.89
C TRP A 70 -2.09 -13.97 2.51
N ASP A 71 -3.33 -13.87 2.04
CA ASP A 71 -3.80 -14.52 0.81
C ASP A 71 -3.67 -13.63 -0.44
N SER A 72 -2.84 -12.58 -0.40
CA SER A 72 -2.65 -11.69 -1.54
C SER A 72 -1.18 -11.43 -1.79
N PRO A 73 -0.77 -11.21 -3.05
CA PRO A 73 0.60 -10.89 -3.36
C PRO A 73 1.02 -9.59 -2.66
N ALA A 74 2.29 -9.53 -2.27
CA ALA A 74 2.88 -8.35 -1.69
C ALA A 74 2.84 -7.18 -2.68
N SER A 75 2.65 -5.96 -2.18
CA SER A 75 2.90 -4.77 -2.97
C SER A 75 4.40 -4.63 -3.26
N THR A 76 4.75 -3.89 -4.32
CA THR A 76 6.13 -3.57 -4.66
C THR A 76 6.91 -3.09 -3.43
N LEU A 77 8.03 -3.75 -3.14
CA LEU A 77 8.95 -3.32 -2.09
C LEU A 77 9.66 -2.06 -2.58
N THR A 78 9.58 -0.99 -1.80
CA THR A 78 10.25 0.27 -2.10
C THR A 78 11.38 0.51 -1.12
N ARG A 79 12.28 1.45 -1.43
CA ARG A 79 13.35 1.89 -0.51
C ARG A 79 12.83 2.24 0.89
N ASN A 80 11.62 2.77 0.95
CA ASN A 80 10.96 3.22 2.18
C ASN A 80 10.12 2.14 2.86
N LEU A 81 10.43 0.86 2.69
CA LEU A 81 9.68 -0.25 3.32
C LEU A 81 9.70 -0.22 4.87
N SER A 82 10.63 0.53 5.48
CA SER A 82 10.66 0.78 6.94
C SER A 82 9.57 1.74 7.42
N TYR A 83 8.97 2.51 6.51
CA TYR A 83 8.02 3.54 6.86
C TYR A 83 6.59 3.06 6.59
N THR A 84 5.70 3.32 7.55
CA THR A 84 4.27 3.04 7.44
C THR A 84 3.53 4.08 6.61
N CYS A 85 4.19 5.21 6.38
CA CYS A 85 3.69 6.33 5.61
C CYS A 85 3.71 5.95 4.13
N SER A 86 2.52 5.81 3.55
CA SER A 86 2.25 5.34 2.18
C SER A 86 2.52 3.85 1.93
N ASP A 87 1.53 3.18 1.33
CA ASP A 87 1.47 1.76 0.95
C ASP A 87 1.09 0.73 2.04
N LYS A 88 0.92 -0.51 1.57
CA LYS A 88 0.55 -1.70 2.35
C LYS A 88 1.81 -2.43 2.84
N LYS A 89 2.53 -1.85 3.79
CA LYS A 89 3.84 -2.35 4.26
C LYS A 89 3.81 -2.91 5.69
N LEU A 90 2.66 -2.89 6.35
CA LEU A 90 2.51 -3.40 7.71
C LEU A 90 2.36 -4.92 7.71
N HIS A 91 2.96 -5.56 8.71
CA HIS A 91 2.82 -6.99 8.93
C HIS A 91 1.33 -7.35 9.12
N SER A 92 0.93 -8.48 8.53
CA SER A 92 -0.47 -8.93 8.50
C SER A 92 -1.08 -9.08 9.89
N SER A 93 -0.30 -9.54 10.88
CA SER A 93 -0.75 -9.73 12.27
C SER A 93 -0.04 -8.88 13.33
N GLN A 94 1.12 -8.29 13.04
CA GLN A 94 1.98 -7.66 14.06
C GLN A 94 1.98 -6.14 13.91
N ASN A 95 2.11 -5.40 15.02
CA ASN A 95 2.13 -3.93 15.02
C ASN A 95 3.48 -3.34 14.59
N ARG A 96 4.01 -3.79 13.44
CA ARG A 96 5.28 -3.34 12.88
C ARG A 96 5.26 -3.41 11.35
N VAL A 97 6.24 -2.74 10.74
CA VAL A 97 6.59 -2.93 9.32
C VAL A 97 7.32 -4.26 9.12
N LEU A 98 7.50 -4.63 7.85
CA LEU A 98 8.32 -5.77 7.47
C LEU A 98 9.77 -5.63 7.99
N SER A 99 10.26 -6.74 8.53
CA SER A 99 11.67 -6.93 8.83
C SER A 99 12.47 -7.05 7.54
N LEU A 100 13.79 -6.84 7.64
CA LEU A 100 14.68 -7.06 6.50
C LEU A 100 14.59 -8.49 5.95
N TYR A 101 14.46 -9.48 6.84
CA TYR A 101 14.39 -10.87 6.43
C TYR A 101 13.09 -11.19 5.68
N GLU A 102 11.95 -10.66 6.13
CA GLU A 102 10.69 -10.79 5.39
C GLU A 102 10.76 -10.09 4.04
N ALA A 103 11.37 -8.90 3.98
CA ALA A 103 11.59 -8.20 2.72
C ALA A 103 12.48 -9.03 1.76
N MET A 104 13.54 -9.66 2.25
CA MET A 104 14.40 -10.55 1.46
C MET A 104 13.66 -11.80 0.97
N LYS A 105 12.74 -12.35 1.78
CA LYS A 105 11.86 -13.46 1.35
C LYS A 105 10.93 -13.05 0.22
N LEU A 106 10.25 -11.91 0.37
CA LEU A 106 9.36 -11.38 -0.66
C LEU A 106 10.11 -11.01 -1.95
N HIS A 107 11.34 -10.50 -1.81
CA HIS A 107 12.22 -10.18 -2.94
C HIS A 107 12.93 -11.42 -3.51
N THR A 108 12.74 -12.60 -2.93
CA THR A 108 13.35 -13.88 -3.34
C THR A 108 14.86 -14.01 -3.15
N ILE A 109 15.56 -12.99 -2.67
CA ILE A 109 17.01 -13.04 -2.34
C ILE A 109 17.32 -14.18 -1.37
N SER A 110 16.43 -14.46 -0.41
CA SER A 110 16.63 -15.52 0.58
C SER A 110 16.72 -16.93 -0.02
N ASN A 111 16.28 -17.12 -1.26
CA ASN A 111 16.31 -18.42 -1.94
C ASN A 111 17.67 -18.69 -2.59
N TYR A 112 18.55 -17.68 -2.66
CA TYR A 112 19.86 -17.77 -3.27
C TYR A 112 20.94 -17.65 -2.19
N HIS A 113 22.11 -18.23 -2.47
CA HIS A 113 23.30 -18.04 -1.64
C HIS A 113 23.84 -16.62 -1.82
N PHE A 114 23.24 -15.67 -1.11
CA PHE A 114 23.61 -14.26 -1.13
C PHE A 114 24.28 -13.84 0.17
N CYS A 115 25.42 -13.14 0.07
CA CYS A 115 26.14 -12.63 1.23
C CYS A 115 26.32 -11.11 1.15
N TRP A 116 25.75 -10.40 2.12
CA TRP A 116 25.93 -8.96 2.28
C TRP A 116 27.35 -8.65 2.71
N ARG A 117 28.19 -8.19 1.77
CA ARG A 117 29.58 -7.81 2.02
C ARG A 117 29.89 -6.45 1.42
N ARG A 118 30.72 -5.69 2.12
CA ARG A 118 31.33 -4.46 1.60
C ARG A 118 32.80 -4.74 1.28
N ALA A 119 33.33 -4.03 0.29
CA ALA A 119 34.75 -4.11 -0.07
C ALA A 119 35.68 -3.69 1.09
N ASP A 120 35.21 -2.80 1.97
CA ASP A 120 35.94 -2.31 3.14
C ASP A 120 35.84 -3.24 4.37
N GLY A 121 35.21 -4.42 4.24
CA GLY A 121 35.03 -5.39 5.32
C GLY A 121 34.05 -4.96 6.42
N LYS A 122 33.44 -3.76 6.32
CA LYS A 122 32.45 -3.30 7.30
C LYS A 122 31.11 -4.00 7.09
N LYS A 123 30.30 -4.06 8.15
CA LYS A 123 28.91 -4.52 8.06
C LYS A 123 28.11 -3.60 7.12
N VAL A 124 27.28 -4.21 6.28
CA VAL A 124 26.31 -3.48 5.46
C VAL A 124 25.25 -2.89 6.40
N SER A 125 24.90 -1.62 6.22
CA SER A 125 23.86 -1.00 7.03
C SER A 125 22.47 -1.44 6.59
N ASP A 126 21.55 -1.57 7.53
CA ASP A 126 20.15 -1.89 7.25
C ASP A 126 19.51 -0.95 6.23
N LYS A 127 19.88 0.34 6.29
CA LYS A 127 19.42 1.35 5.32
C LYS A 127 19.86 1.00 3.91
N LEU A 128 21.13 0.66 3.72
CA LEU A 128 21.68 0.32 2.42
C LEU A 128 21.05 -0.97 1.86
N ILE A 129 20.82 -1.97 2.72
CA ILE A 129 20.11 -3.20 2.33
C ILE A 129 18.71 -2.87 1.78
N ARG A 130 17.96 -1.99 2.45
CA ARG A 130 16.60 -1.59 2.01
C ARG A 130 16.62 -0.80 0.72
N GLU A 131 17.60 0.08 0.54
CA GLU A 131 17.78 0.82 -0.70
C GLU A 131 18.04 -0.12 -1.88
N ILE A 132 18.93 -1.12 -1.68
CA ILE A 132 19.24 -2.12 -2.70
C ILE A 132 18.01 -2.98 -3.01
N ILE A 133 17.32 -3.51 -2.00
CA ILE A 133 16.10 -4.32 -2.20
C ILE A 133 15.02 -3.51 -2.93
N GLY A 134 14.86 -2.22 -2.60
CA GLY A 134 13.85 -1.37 -3.18
C GLY A 134 14.07 -1.01 -4.66
N GLU A 135 15.30 -1.09 -5.16
CA GLU A 135 15.65 -0.79 -6.55
C GLU A 135 15.99 -2.01 -7.40
N SER A 136 16.35 -3.10 -6.77
CA SER A 136 16.78 -4.31 -7.47
C SER A 136 15.60 -5.10 -8.00
N ILE A 137 15.88 -5.85 -9.06
CA ILE A 137 14.95 -6.83 -9.64
C ILE A 137 15.02 -8.11 -8.79
N PRO A 138 13.87 -8.71 -8.39
CA PRO A 138 13.84 -9.99 -7.69
C PRO A 138 14.61 -11.09 -8.46
N PRO A 139 15.61 -11.75 -7.84
CA PRO A 139 16.45 -12.73 -8.52
C PRO A 139 15.68 -13.88 -9.19
N ALA A 140 14.62 -14.39 -8.55
CA ALA A 140 13.81 -15.46 -9.15
C ALA A 140 13.05 -15.03 -10.40
N GLY A 141 12.63 -13.76 -10.47
CA GLY A 141 12.04 -13.22 -11.69
C GLY A 141 13.09 -13.11 -12.80
N LEU A 142 14.30 -12.66 -12.45
CA LEU A 142 15.41 -12.52 -13.39
C LEU A 142 15.90 -13.87 -13.94
N GLU A 143 15.99 -14.89 -13.09
CA GLU A 143 16.34 -16.26 -13.47
C GLU A 143 15.40 -16.79 -14.56
N LYS A 144 14.08 -16.63 -14.39
CA LYS A 144 13.08 -17.07 -15.38
C LYS A 144 13.20 -16.33 -16.72
N ILE A 145 13.56 -15.05 -16.69
CA ILE A 145 13.81 -14.27 -17.91
C ILE A 145 15.04 -14.81 -18.64
N PHE A 146 16.13 -15.08 -17.91
CA PHE A 146 17.36 -15.60 -18.51
C PHE A 146 17.22 -17.03 -19.02
N GLU A 147 16.52 -17.92 -18.30
CA GLU A 147 16.19 -19.27 -18.78
C GLU A 147 15.48 -19.20 -20.14
N PHE A 148 14.48 -18.32 -20.28
CA PHE A 148 13.77 -18.12 -21.53
C PHE A 148 14.69 -17.61 -22.65
N LEU A 149 15.59 -16.67 -22.34
CA LEU A 149 16.53 -16.12 -23.30
C LEU A 149 17.57 -17.16 -23.77
N VAL A 150 18.09 -17.99 -22.88
CA VAL A 150 19.00 -19.09 -23.22
C VAL A 150 18.31 -20.09 -24.15
N ASN A 151 17.08 -20.49 -23.82
CA ASN A 151 16.30 -21.40 -24.67
C ASN A 151 16.08 -20.83 -26.07
N LEU A 152 15.83 -19.52 -26.20
CA LEU A 152 15.71 -18.88 -27.51
C LEU A 152 17.03 -18.90 -28.30
N LEU A 153 18.15 -18.63 -27.63
CA LEU A 153 19.47 -18.65 -28.26
C LEU A 153 19.90 -20.04 -28.69
N GLU A 154 19.55 -21.08 -27.93
CA GLU A 154 19.84 -22.47 -28.28
C GLU A 154 18.98 -22.95 -29.46
N ASN A 155 17.68 -22.62 -29.47
CA ASN A 155 16.77 -22.98 -30.58
C ASN A 155 17.02 -22.19 -31.88
N THR A 156 17.81 -21.12 -31.83
CA THR A 156 18.14 -20.29 -33.00
C THR A 156 19.54 -20.56 -33.55
N ARG A 157 20.33 -21.44 -32.93
CA ARG A 157 21.56 -21.97 -33.54
C ARG A 157 21.17 -23.11 -34.48
N PRO A 158 21.18 -22.91 -35.81
CA PRO A 158 21.13 -24.05 -36.72
C PRO A 158 22.38 -24.89 -36.44
N ASP A 159 22.19 -26.20 -36.34
CA ASP A 159 23.23 -27.18 -36.04
C ASP A 159 24.54 -26.86 -36.78
N SER A 160 25.59 -26.50 -36.02
CA SER A 160 26.95 -26.27 -36.51
C SER A 160 27.74 -27.56 -36.58
#